data_AF-A0A9N7NC22-F1
#
_entry.id   AF-A0A9N7NC22-F1
#
_cell.length_a   1.000
_cell.length_b   1.000
_cell.length_c   1.000
_cell.angle_alpha   90.00
_cell.angle_beta   90.00
_cell.angle_gamma   90.00
#
_symmetry.space_group_name_H-M   'P 1'
#
loop_
_entity.id
_entity.type
_entity.pdbx_description
1 polymer ?
#
loop_
_entity_poly.entity_id
_entity_poly.type
_entity_poly.pdbx_seq_one_letter_code
_entity_poly.pdbx_strand_id
1 'polypeptide(L)'
;MAMTSEPLPAAQSVSFRAPPPSPVAPGRRSPFANNDVLTEYLEQSLKVPDLILPDRVFPKQKSAQNPPKIDLQDLISPEKDSVREISEMVAQTGCLEVVNHGIPRDLIRLVLFLSAGVFEISPEKKKKAARLPEMRYGFEEAHGEEEIGDQSEEFMWCGDERMRLEMEGIWPFGYSNFR
;
A
#
# COMPACT_ATOMS: atom_id res chain seq x y z
N MET A 1 -48.41 27.72 -9.30
CA MET A 1 -47.69 28.32 -8.15
C MET A 1 -46.52 27.41 -7.83
N ALA A 2 -45.31 27.94 -7.95
CA ALA A 2 -44.08 27.27 -7.56
C ALA A 2 -43.90 27.36 -6.05
N MET A 3 -43.48 26.27 -5.41
CA MET A 3 -42.85 26.31 -4.10
C MET A 3 -41.58 25.47 -4.19
N THR A 4 -40.48 26.20 -4.31
CA THR A 4 -39.10 25.76 -4.15
C THR A 4 -38.84 25.54 -2.66
N SER A 5 -38.35 24.36 -2.27
CA SER A 5 -37.78 24.11 -0.95
C SER A 5 -36.29 23.81 -1.11
N GLU A 6 -35.48 24.57 -0.39
CA GLU A 6 -34.01 24.59 -0.38
C GLU A 6 -33.37 23.23 -0.01
N PRO A 7 -32.16 22.94 -0.53
CA PRO A 7 -31.41 21.74 -0.19
C PRO A 7 -30.64 21.88 1.12
N LEU A 8 -30.67 20.82 1.93
CA LEU A 8 -29.90 20.64 3.16
C LEU A 8 -28.38 20.72 2.88
N PRO A 9 -27.57 21.37 3.73
CA PRO A 9 -26.14 21.47 3.53
C PRO A 9 -25.45 20.11 3.72
N ALA A 10 -24.45 19.91 2.86
CA ALA A 10 -23.68 18.70 2.68
C ALA A 10 -23.12 18.10 3.98
N ALA A 11 -23.18 16.76 4.03
CA ALA A 11 -22.52 15.93 5.03
C ALA A 11 -21.03 16.32 5.13
N GLN A 12 -20.69 16.95 6.23
CA GLN A 12 -19.31 17.20 6.64
C GLN A 12 -18.62 15.84 6.76
N SER A 13 -17.48 15.69 6.09
CA SER A 13 -16.56 14.57 6.26
C SER A 13 -16.28 14.38 7.74
N VAL A 14 -16.86 13.32 8.33
CA VAL A 14 -16.66 13.00 9.75
C VAL A 14 -15.20 12.56 9.89
N SER A 15 -14.36 13.49 10.35
CA SER A 15 -13.02 13.18 10.82
C SER A 15 -13.15 12.18 11.96
N PHE A 16 -12.88 10.90 11.68
CA PHE A 16 -12.81 9.84 12.68
C PHE A 16 -11.48 9.89 13.46
N ARG A 17 -10.90 11.09 13.59
CA ARG A 17 -9.98 11.36 14.68
C ARG A 17 -10.80 12.01 15.76
N ALA A 18 -10.87 11.33 16.91
CA ALA A 18 -11.29 11.98 18.12
C ALA A 18 -10.54 13.32 18.19
N PRO A 19 -11.24 14.45 18.43
CA PRO A 19 -10.57 15.72 18.62
C PRO A 19 -9.45 15.49 19.64
N PRO A 20 -8.27 16.11 19.46
CA PRO A 20 -7.20 15.99 20.44
C PRO A 20 -7.80 16.29 21.81
N PRO A 21 -7.52 15.46 22.83
CA PRO A 21 -8.17 15.59 24.13
C PRO A 21 -7.99 17.04 24.61
N SER A 22 -9.09 17.68 25.00
CA SER A 22 -9.04 19.04 25.54
C SER A 22 -7.96 19.12 26.61
N PRO A 23 -7.11 20.16 26.61
CA PRO A 23 -6.11 20.34 27.65
C PRO A 23 -6.79 20.22 29.02
N VAL A 24 -6.35 19.26 29.82
CA VAL A 24 -6.84 19.14 31.20
C VAL A 24 -6.38 20.42 31.90
N ALA A 25 -7.34 21.23 32.33
CA ALA A 25 -7.04 22.46 33.08
C ALA A 25 -6.08 22.14 34.23
N PRO A 26 -4.98 22.91 34.41
CA PRO A 26 -4.08 22.71 35.52
C PRO A 26 -4.83 23.10 36.79
N GLY A 27 -5.41 22.11 37.49
CA GLY A 27 -6.16 22.42 38.71
C GLY A 27 -7.15 21.36 39.18
N ARG A 28 -7.52 20.36 38.35
CA ARG A 28 -8.38 19.28 38.85
C ARG A 28 -7.52 18.17 39.43
N ARG A 29 -7.29 18.22 40.74
CA ARG A 29 -6.73 17.11 41.53
C ARG A 29 -7.50 15.83 41.15
N SER A 30 -6.79 14.83 40.68
CA SER A 30 -7.38 13.54 40.33
C SER A 30 -8.05 12.95 41.59
N PRO A 31 -9.16 12.19 41.47
CA PRO A 31 -9.86 11.64 42.63
C PRO A 31 -9.15 10.42 43.23
N PHE A 32 -7.94 10.09 42.75
CA PHE A 32 -7.21 8.93 43.21
C PHE A 32 -6.54 9.25 44.54
N ALA A 33 -6.84 8.44 45.57
CA ALA A 33 -6.30 8.60 46.92
C ALA A 33 -4.75 8.57 46.99
N ASN A 34 -4.09 8.06 45.95
CA ASN A 34 -2.64 7.87 45.87
C ASN A 34 -2.02 8.62 44.68
N ASN A 35 -2.44 9.87 44.44
CA ASN A 35 -1.93 10.67 43.34
C ASN A 35 -0.40 10.91 43.45
N ASP A 36 0.11 11.04 44.68
CA ASP A 36 1.54 11.26 44.93
C ASP A 36 2.38 10.03 44.54
N VAL A 37 1.88 8.82 44.84
CA VAL A 37 2.54 7.55 44.47
C VAL A 37 2.55 7.35 42.95
N LEU A 38 1.44 7.66 42.28
CA LEU A 38 1.36 7.61 40.82
C LEU A 38 2.29 8.63 40.18
N THR A 39 2.36 9.84 40.73
CA THR A 39 3.24 10.90 40.23
C THR A 39 4.70 10.50 40.39
N GLU A 40 5.10 10.01 41.57
CA GLU A 40 6.46 9.51 41.82
C GLU A 40 6.82 8.33 40.91
N TYR A 41 5.90 7.38 40.73
CA TYR A 41 6.13 6.24 39.83
C TYR A 41 6.31 6.69 38.37
N LEU A 42 5.51 7.64 37.90
CA LEU A 42 5.62 8.18 36.55
C LEU A 42 6.94 8.95 36.38
N GLU A 43 7.29 9.82 37.34
CA GLU A 43 8.58 10.53 37.33
C GLU A 43 9.78 9.57 37.29
N GLN A 44 9.71 8.46 38.02
CA GLN A 44 10.76 7.44 38.04
C GLN A 44 10.78 6.56 36.77
N SER A 45 9.62 6.32 36.14
CA SER A 45 9.46 5.47 34.96
C SER A 45 9.57 6.20 33.62
N LEU A 46 9.51 7.53 33.60
CA LEU A 46 9.71 8.39 32.41
C LEU A 46 11.15 8.40 31.87
N LYS A 47 12.01 7.47 32.33
CA LYS A 47 13.31 7.19 31.71
C LYS A 47 13.08 6.44 30.41
N VAL A 48 12.56 7.13 29.40
CA VAL A 48 12.62 6.66 28.01
C VAL A 48 14.10 6.68 27.64
N PRO A 49 14.75 5.53 27.43
CA PRO A 49 16.13 5.54 26.96
C PRO A 49 16.18 6.24 25.61
N ASP A 50 17.22 7.01 25.35
CA ASP A 50 17.45 7.58 24.03
C ASP A 50 17.49 6.43 23.01
N LEU A 51 16.42 6.30 22.23
CA LEU A 51 16.31 5.33 21.15
C LEU A 51 17.16 5.84 19.98
N ILE A 52 18.48 5.82 20.18
CA ILE A 52 19.43 6.00 19.10
C ILE A 52 19.42 4.68 18.34
N LEU A 53 18.59 4.61 17.29
CA LEU A 53 18.78 3.60 16.27
C LEU A 53 20.19 3.79 15.72
N PRO A 54 21.07 2.77 15.78
CA PRO A 54 22.30 2.81 15.02
C PRO A 54 21.98 3.20 13.57
N ASP A 55 22.77 4.08 12.95
CA ASP A 55 22.59 4.51 11.54
C ASP A 55 22.53 3.34 10.52
N ARG A 56 22.68 2.09 10.97
CA ARG A 56 22.91 0.89 10.17
C ARG A 56 22.26 -0.38 10.73
N VAL A 57 21.11 -0.31 11.42
CA VAL A 57 20.39 -1.54 11.84
C VAL A 57 19.78 -2.26 10.66
N PHE A 58 19.31 -1.52 9.67
CA PHE A 58 18.94 -2.12 8.40
C PHE A 58 20.24 -2.42 7.67
N PRO A 59 20.50 -3.70 7.32
CA PRO A 59 21.50 -3.98 6.31
C PRO A 59 21.20 -3.01 5.17
N LYS A 60 22.18 -2.20 4.79
CA LYS A 60 22.13 -1.59 3.46
C LYS A 60 22.12 -2.80 2.54
N GLN A 61 20.93 -3.31 2.22
CA GLN A 61 20.76 -4.25 1.15
C GLN A 61 21.43 -3.53 0.01
N LYS A 62 22.61 -4.02 -0.38
CA LYS A 62 23.20 -3.59 -1.63
C LYS A 62 22.09 -3.91 -2.59
N SER A 63 21.40 -2.88 -3.08
CA SER A 63 20.43 -3.05 -4.14
C SER A 63 21.19 -3.89 -5.15
N ALA A 64 20.70 -5.11 -5.38
CA ALA A 64 21.35 -5.99 -6.32
C ALA A 64 21.17 -5.28 -7.65
N GLN A 65 22.15 -4.45 -8.02
CA GLN A 65 22.06 -3.57 -9.17
C GLN A 65 21.79 -4.39 -10.43
N ASN A 66 22.11 -5.69 -10.36
CA ASN A 66 21.62 -6.73 -11.24
C ASN A 66 21.19 -7.96 -10.41
N PRO A 67 19.89 -8.32 -10.35
CA PRO A 67 19.49 -9.60 -9.78
C PRO A 67 20.08 -10.76 -10.61
N PRO A 68 20.37 -11.91 -9.96
CA PRO A 68 20.85 -13.09 -10.66
C PRO A 68 19.80 -13.64 -11.62
N LYS A 69 20.25 -14.13 -12.77
CA LYS A 69 19.38 -14.71 -13.80
C LYS A 69 19.33 -16.23 -13.66
N ILE A 70 18.12 -16.79 -13.71
CA ILE A 70 17.89 -18.25 -13.59
C ILE A 70 17.00 -18.70 -14.74
N ASP A 71 17.36 -19.79 -15.41
CA ASP A 71 16.49 -20.41 -16.41
C ASP A 71 15.31 -21.12 -15.72
N LEU A 72 14.10 -20.95 -16.26
CA LEU A 72 12.94 -21.68 -15.75
C LEU A 72 13.14 -23.20 -15.78
N GLN A 73 13.90 -23.75 -16.74
CA GLN A 73 14.19 -25.19 -16.80
C GLN A 73 14.98 -25.68 -15.58
N ASP A 74 15.92 -24.87 -15.09
CA ASP A 74 16.72 -25.20 -13.90
C ASP A 74 15.87 -25.21 -12.62
N LEU A 75 14.72 -24.50 -12.63
CA LEU A 75 13.72 -24.52 -11.55
C LEU A 75 12.75 -25.70 -11.66
N ILE A 76 12.39 -26.11 -12.88
CA ILE A 76 11.44 -27.21 -13.11
C ILE A 76 12.11 -28.57 -12.91
N SER A 77 13.35 -28.71 -13.38
CA SER A 77 14.13 -29.94 -13.31
C SER A 77 15.48 -29.67 -12.63
N PRO A 78 15.49 -29.32 -11.34
CA PRO A 78 16.72 -28.99 -10.66
C PRO A 78 17.61 -30.24 -10.50
N GLU A 79 18.90 -30.08 -10.76
CA GLU A 79 19.90 -31.02 -10.27
C GLU A 79 19.95 -30.96 -8.73
N LYS A 80 20.43 -32.03 -8.08
CA LYS A 80 20.38 -32.14 -6.61
C LYS A 80 21.05 -30.98 -5.88
N ASP A 81 22.06 -30.36 -6.49
CA ASP A 81 22.82 -29.25 -5.90
C ASP A 81 22.26 -27.86 -6.28
N SER A 82 21.51 -27.73 -7.38
CA SER A 82 21.04 -26.43 -7.87
C SER A 82 19.95 -25.80 -7.00
N VAL A 83 19.10 -26.60 -6.34
CA VAL A 83 18.08 -26.07 -5.41
C VAL A 83 18.73 -25.33 -4.24
N ARG A 84 19.83 -25.87 -3.70
CA ARG A 84 20.53 -25.26 -2.56
C ARG A 84 21.20 -23.97 -2.98
N GLU A 85 21.85 -23.97 -4.13
CA GLU A 85 22.50 -22.78 -4.70
C GLU A 85 21.49 -21.65 -4.98
N ILE A 86 20.34 -21.98 -5.57
CA ILE A 86 19.27 -21.00 -5.83
C ILE A 86 18.72 -20.45 -4.51
N SER A 87 18.50 -21.31 -3.51
CA SER A 87 18.02 -20.88 -2.18
C SER A 87 19.03 -19.96 -1.48
N GLU A 88 20.31 -20.31 -1.48
CA GLU A 88 21.38 -19.49 -0.92
C GLU A 88 21.50 -18.14 -1.65
N MET A 89 21.38 -18.15 -2.97
CA MET A 89 21.39 -16.96 -3.81
C MET A 89 20.21 -16.02 -3.52
N VAL A 90 19.00 -16.56 -3.33
CA VAL A 90 17.82 -15.80 -2.94
C VAL A 90 17.96 -15.27 -1.51
N ALA A 91 18.51 -16.05 -0.58
CA ALA A 91 18.76 -15.58 0.78
C ALA A 91 19.77 -14.43 0.83
N GLN A 92 20.76 -14.41 -0.07
CA GLN A 92 21.76 -13.35 -0.17
C GLN A 92 21.24 -12.11 -0.90
N THR A 93 20.46 -12.29 -1.98
CA THR A 93 20.09 -11.21 -2.91
C THR A 93 18.68 -10.66 -2.64
N GLY A 94 17.77 -11.51 -2.16
CA GLY A 94 16.35 -11.19 -1.94
C GLY A 94 15.47 -11.23 -3.20
N CYS A 95 16.07 -11.28 -4.39
CA CYS A 95 15.36 -11.33 -5.67
C CYS A 95 16.17 -12.06 -6.74
N LEU A 96 15.50 -12.43 -7.84
CA LEU A 96 16.06 -13.11 -9.01
C LEU A 96 15.28 -12.70 -10.26
N GLU A 97 15.92 -12.79 -11.43
CA GLU A 97 15.30 -12.64 -12.75
C GLU A 97 15.13 -14.01 -13.39
N VAL A 98 13.90 -14.42 -13.71
CA VAL A 98 13.65 -15.67 -14.44
C VAL A 98 13.76 -15.42 -15.94
N VAL A 99 14.61 -16.17 -16.62
CA VAL A 99 14.74 -16.17 -18.08
C VAL A 99 14.14 -17.45 -18.67
N ASN A 100 13.88 -17.44 -19.99
CA ASN A 100 13.28 -18.57 -20.70
C ASN A 100 11.95 -19.06 -20.08
N HIS A 101 11.21 -18.15 -19.46
CA HIS A 101 9.94 -18.39 -18.77
C HIS A 101 8.77 -18.85 -19.68
N GLY A 102 8.99 -19.05 -20.98
CA GLY A 102 7.97 -19.51 -21.94
C GLY A 102 6.91 -18.48 -22.34
N ILE A 103 6.74 -17.38 -21.60
CA ILE A 103 5.81 -16.29 -21.94
C ILE A 103 6.22 -15.63 -23.28
N PRO A 104 5.31 -15.58 -24.29
CA PRO A 104 5.59 -14.92 -25.57
C PRO A 104 5.90 -13.43 -25.42
N ARG A 105 6.91 -12.94 -26.13
CA ARG A 105 7.30 -11.51 -26.09
C ARG A 105 6.19 -10.57 -26.55
N ASP A 106 5.42 -10.99 -27.55
CA ASP A 106 4.30 -10.19 -28.06
C ASP A 106 3.18 -10.06 -27.02
N LEU A 107 2.95 -11.10 -26.21
CA LEU A 107 2.01 -11.03 -25.10
C LEU A 107 2.48 -10.04 -24.04
N ILE A 108 3.77 -10.06 -23.67
CA ILE A 108 4.33 -9.10 -22.71
C ILE A 108 4.15 -7.66 -23.21
N ARG A 109 4.46 -7.41 -24.49
CA ARG A 109 4.28 -6.08 -25.11
C ARG A 109 2.82 -5.65 -25.14
N LEU A 110 1.91 -6.57 -25.46
CA LEU A 110 0.48 -6.31 -25.49
C LEU A 110 -0.04 -5.95 -24.09
N VAL A 111 0.33 -6.71 -23.06
CA VAL A 111 -0.05 -6.44 -21.67
C VAL A 111 0.47 -5.08 -21.22
N LEU A 112 1.74 -4.76 -21.52
CA LEU A 112 2.30 -3.44 -21.21
C LEU A 112 1.50 -2.31 -21.88
N PHE A 113 1.16 -2.46 -23.16
CA PHE A 113 0.37 -1.49 -23.91
C PHE A 113 -1.05 -1.31 -23.31
N LEU A 114 -1.75 -2.41 -23.03
CA LEU A 114 -3.09 -2.36 -22.44
C LEU A 114 -3.07 -1.77 -21.03
N SER A 115 -2.07 -2.15 -20.21
CA SER A 115 -1.91 -1.62 -18.86
C SER A 115 -1.61 -0.12 -18.84
N ALA A 116 -0.93 0.43 -19.85
CA ALA A 116 -0.70 1.88 -19.92
C ALA A 116 -2.03 2.64 -20.01
N GLY A 117 -2.99 2.10 -20.77
CA GLY A 117 -4.33 2.68 -20.92
C GLY A 117 -5.16 2.68 -19.63
N VAL A 118 -4.77 1.91 -18.60
CA VAL A 118 -5.36 1.96 -17.24
C VAL A 118 -5.04 3.27 -16.56
N PHE A 119 -3.78 3.69 -16.64
CA PHE A 119 -3.28 4.88 -15.98
C PHE A 119 -3.54 6.17 -16.78
N GLU A 120 -3.95 6.07 -18.04
CA GLU A 120 -4.28 7.23 -18.90
C GLU A 120 -5.70 7.79 -18.71
N ILE A 121 -6.54 7.17 -17.87
CA ILE A 121 -7.90 7.66 -17.62
C ILE A 121 -7.89 8.96 -16.77
N SER A 122 -8.99 9.72 -16.80
CA SER A 122 -9.08 10.98 -16.06
C SER A 122 -9.05 10.80 -14.52
N PRO A 123 -8.54 11.78 -13.75
CA PRO A 123 -8.51 11.70 -12.28
C PRO A 123 -9.89 11.44 -11.64
N GLU A 124 -10.95 12.00 -12.21
CA GLU A 124 -12.32 11.75 -11.76
C GLU A 124 -12.75 10.28 -11.91
N LYS A 125 -12.31 9.63 -13.00
CA LYS A 125 -12.55 8.20 -13.23
C LYS A 125 -11.70 7.35 -12.29
N LYS A 126 -10.42 7.71 -12.10
CA LYS A 126 -9.53 7.06 -11.13
C LYS A 126 -10.12 7.07 -9.73
N LYS A 127 -10.62 8.22 -9.28
CA LYS A 127 -11.29 8.37 -7.97
C LYS A 127 -12.53 7.48 -7.83
N LYS A 128 -13.30 7.30 -8.90
CA LYS A 128 -14.46 6.37 -8.90
C LYS A 128 -14.04 4.91 -8.84
N ALA A 129 -12.86 4.59 -9.37
CA ALA A 129 -12.24 3.28 -9.35
C ALA A 129 -11.20 3.15 -8.21
N ALA A 130 -11.26 4.01 -7.19
CA ALA A 130 -10.36 3.95 -6.04
C ALA A 130 -10.68 2.73 -5.19
N ARG A 131 -9.64 2.14 -4.61
CA ARG A 131 -9.74 0.98 -3.73
C ARG A 131 -10.48 1.38 -2.44
N LEU A 132 -11.51 0.61 -2.09
CA LEU A 132 -12.26 0.78 -0.84
C LEU A 132 -11.87 -0.32 0.15
N PRO A 133 -12.05 -0.13 1.47
CA PRO A 133 -11.79 -1.20 2.45
C PRO A 133 -12.55 -2.51 2.14
N GLU A 134 -13.72 -2.39 1.53
CA GLU A 134 -14.57 -3.52 1.13
C GLU A 134 -14.19 -4.09 -0.25
N MET A 135 -13.49 -3.31 -1.08
CA MET A 135 -13.09 -3.66 -2.44
C MET A 135 -11.57 -3.79 -2.54
N ARG A 136 -11.06 -5.01 -2.69
CA ARG A 136 -9.60 -5.29 -2.72
C ARG A 136 -8.89 -4.85 -3.99
N TYR A 137 -9.56 -4.11 -4.85
CA TYR A 137 -9.08 -3.72 -6.17
C TYR A 137 -9.38 -2.26 -6.46
N GLY A 138 -8.62 -1.67 -7.37
CA GLY A 138 -8.73 -0.26 -7.72
C GLY A 138 -7.43 0.49 -7.56
N PHE A 139 -7.50 1.81 -7.80
CA PHE A 139 -6.40 2.74 -7.59
C PHE A 139 -6.17 2.96 -6.09
N GLU A 140 -4.91 2.98 -5.66
CA GLU A 140 -4.58 3.38 -4.28
C GLU A 140 -4.92 4.86 -4.07
N GLU A 141 -5.60 5.19 -2.98
CA GLU A 141 -5.84 6.59 -2.63
C GLU A 141 -4.53 7.21 -2.14
N ALA A 142 -4.05 8.26 -2.82
CA ALA A 142 -2.85 8.97 -2.41
C ALA A 142 -3.06 9.62 -1.04
N HIS A 143 -2.70 8.90 0.02
CA HIS A 143 -2.70 9.41 1.38
C HIS A 143 -1.35 10.06 1.69
N GLY A 144 -1.22 11.37 1.48
CA GLY A 144 -0.03 12.07 1.98
C GLY A 144 0.14 13.51 1.49
N GLU A 145 0.30 14.40 2.46
CA GLU A 145 0.74 15.80 2.31
C GLU A 145 2.27 15.89 2.15
N GLU A 146 2.92 14.87 1.56
CA GLU A 146 4.37 14.83 1.36
C GLU A 146 4.70 15.16 -0.10
N GLU A 147 4.97 16.44 -0.37
CA GLU A 147 5.43 16.94 -1.68
C GLU A 147 6.82 16.42 -2.12
N ILE A 148 7.44 15.47 -1.39
CA ILE A 148 8.79 15.00 -1.69
C ILE A 148 8.89 13.48 -1.47
N GLY A 149 8.14 12.70 -2.23
CA GLY A 149 8.27 11.24 -2.26
C GLY A 149 7.44 10.66 -3.40
N ASP A 150 8.13 10.11 -4.40
CA ASP A 150 7.63 9.38 -5.57
C ASP A 150 6.10 9.37 -5.78
N GLN A 151 5.61 10.14 -6.76
CA GLN A 151 4.19 10.14 -7.17
C GLN A 151 3.85 8.86 -7.96
N SER A 152 4.23 7.69 -7.45
CA SER A 152 3.95 6.41 -8.09
C SER A 152 2.47 6.10 -7.96
N GLU A 153 1.77 6.05 -9.08
CA GLU A 153 0.39 5.59 -9.14
C GLU A 153 0.34 4.06 -9.14
N GLU A 154 -0.50 3.48 -8.28
CA GLU A 154 -0.68 2.04 -8.18
C GLU A 154 -2.15 1.66 -8.48
N PHE A 155 -2.32 0.58 -9.25
CA PHE A 155 -3.62 -0.05 -9.48
C PHE A 155 -3.53 -1.53 -9.13
N MET A 156 -4.31 -1.96 -8.15
CA MET A 156 -4.37 -3.38 -7.75
C MET A 156 -5.49 -4.12 -8.47
N TRP A 157 -5.14 -5.26 -9.06
CA TRP A 157 -6.07 -6.20 -9.69
C TRP A 157 -5.86 -7.62 -9.14
N CYS A 158 -6.95 -8.30 -8.74
CA CYS A 158 -6.96 -9.73 -8.46
C CYS A 158 -7.71 -10.50 -9.57
N GLY A 159 -7.13 -11.57 -10.10
CA GLY A 159 -7.71 -12.41 -11.16
C GLY A 159 -8.83 -13.36 -10.71
N ASP A 160 -9.60 -13.02 -9.69
CA ASP A 160 -10.71 -13.83 -9.20
C ASP A 160 -11.90 -13.80 -10.18
N GLU A 161 -12.55 -14.94 -10.45
CA GLU A 161 -13.67 -15.04 -11.40
C GLU A 161 -14.86 -14.17 -10.96
N ARG A 162 -15.10 -14.08 -9.66
CA ARG A 162 -16.13 -13.19 -9.09
C ARG A 162 -15.83 -11.73 -9.42
N MET A 163 -14.56 -11.35 -9.37
CA MET A 163 -14.11 -10.00 -9.64
C MET A 163 -14.13 -9.66 -11.14
N ARG A 164 -13.80 -10.63 -12.03
CA ARG A 164 -13.98 -10.47 -13.48
C ARG A 164 -15.42 -10.05 -13.81
N LEU A 165 -16.41 -10.70 -13.20
CA LEU A 165 -17.83 -10.41 -13.38
C LEU A 165 -18.25 -9.03 -12.82
N GLU A 166 -17.69 -8.63 -11.67
CA GLU A 166 -17.94 -7.30 -11.10
C GLU A 166 -17.36 -6.18 -11.98
N MET A 167 -16.15 -6.40 -12.52
CA MET A 167 -15.52 -5.44 -13.41
C MET A 167 -16.21 -5.37 -14.78
N GLU A 168 -16.81 -6.46 -15.29
CA GLU A 168 -17.67 -6.42 -16.50
C GLU A 168 -18.84 -5.43 -16.38
N GLY A 169 -19.32 -5.16 -15.16
CA GLY A 169 -20.33 -4.12 -14.90
C GLY A 169 -19.78 -2.68 -14.89
N ILE A 170 -18.48 -2.51 -14.62
CA ILE A 170 -17.79 -1.19 -14.54
C ILE A 170 -17.13 -0.84 -15.88
N TRP A 171 -16.68 -1.86 -16.63
CA TRP A 171 -15.97 -1.75 -17.91
C TRP A 171 -16.71 -1.04 -19.06
N PRO A 172 -18.06 -1.02 -19.18
CA PRO A 172 -18.71 -0.45 -20.36
C PRO A 172 -18.68 1.08 -20.39
N PHE A 173 -18.27 1.76 -19.32
CA PHE A 173 -18.18 3.24 -19.28
C PHE A 173 -16.74 3.75 -19.25
N GLY A 174 -16.01 3.49 -20.34
CA GLY A 174 -14.75 4.17 -20.65
C GLY A 174 -13.49 3.56 -20.04
N TYR A 175 -13.49 2.24 -19.83
CA TYR A 175 -12.36 1.43 -19.35
C TYR A 175 -12.07 0.28 -20.32
N SER A 176 -12.28 0.48 -21.62
CA SER A 176 -12.07 -0.53 -22.67
C SER A 176 -10.62 -1.06 -22.77
N ASN A 177 -9.67 -0.32 -22.18
CA ASN A 177 -8.24 -0.65 -22.20
C ASN A 177 -7.85 -1.73 -21.17
N PHE A 178 -8.78 -2.16 -20.31
CA PHE A 178 -8.55 -3.14 -19.25
C PHE A 178 -8.89 -4.58 -19.66
N ARG A 179 -9.31 -4.80 -20.92
CA ARG A 179 -9.67 -6.10 -21.47
C ARG A 179 -8.46 -6.84 -22.04
#